data_AF-A0A7V4SX29-F1
#
_entry.id   AF-A0A7V4SX29-F1
#
_cell.length_a   1.000
_cell.length_b   1.000
_cell.length_c   1.000
_cell.angle_alpha   90.00
_cell.angle_beta   90.00
_cell.angle_gamma   90.00
#
_symmetry.space_group_name_H-M   'P 1'
#
loop_
_entity.id
_entity.type
_entity.pdbx_description
1 polymer ?
#
loop_
_entity_poly.entity_id
_entity_poly.type
_entity_poly.pdbx_seq_one_letter_code
_entity_poly.pdbx_strand_id
1 'polypeptide(L)'
;MRIWFVPVEELDDRHLLGEHFELHVMANALIRGGGKWFNHPATKMFRGKLGVLYRRHEQQVAEMQRRGFTGHKTPFPVEKIPLGEMDAQIDITPEMIEKDRRDLAERQKLSAEFGGISWRKAKKMTG
;
A
#
# COMPACT_ATOMS: atom_id res chain seq x y z
N MET A 1 -8.00 -0.33 1.36
CA MET A 1 -7.06 -1.41 1.04
C MET A 1 -6.59 -1.23 -0.38
N ARG A 2 -5.40 -0.65 -0.51
CA ARG A 2 -4.69 -0.36 -1.75
C ARG A 2 -3.20 -0.52 -1.48
N ILE A 3 -2.51 -1.15 -2.42
CA ILE A 3 -1.08 -1.03 -2.62
C ILE A 3 -0.93 -0.20 -3.89
N TRP A 4 -0.07 0.81 -3.85
CA TRP A 4 0.23 1.67 -4.99
C TRP A 4 1.38 1.04 -5.78
N PHE A 5 1.26 1.02 -7.10
CA PHE A 5 2.32 0.54 -7.99
C PHE A 5 3.31 1.64 -8.38
N VAL A 6 3.03 2.90 -8.02
CA VAL A 6 4.00 3.99 -8.17
C VAL A 6 5.16 3.85 -7.17
N PRO A 7 6.33 4.45 -7.47
CA PRO A 7 7.43 4.59 -6.52
C PRO A 7 6.97 5.21 -5.19
N VAL A 8 7.57 4.78 -4.08
CA VAL A 8 7.19 5.24 -2.73
C VAL A 8 7.46 6.73 -2.52
N GLU A 9 8.42 7.27 -3.27
CA GLU A 9 8.83 8.67 -3.30
C GLU A 9 7.73 9.58 -3.87
N GLU A 10 6.85 9.04 -4.72
CA GLU A 10 5.71 9.78 -5.28
C GLU A 10 4.55 9.93 -4.26
N LEU A 11 4.52 9.09 -3.22
CA LEU A 11 3.48 9.15 -2.19
C LEU A 11 3.72 10.34 -1.26
N ASP A 12 2.67 11.09 -0.94
CA ASP A 12 2.75 12.02 0.20
C ASP A 12 2.78 11.24 1.53
N ASP A 13 3.07 11.92 2.63
CA ASP A 13 3.17 11.30 3.95
C ASP A 13 1.90 10.53 4.36
N ARG A 14 0.73 11.05 3.99
CA ARG A 14 -0.55 10.42 4.30
C ARG A 14 -0.75 9.12 3.53
N HIS A 15 -0.42 9.12 2.24
CA HIS A 15 -0.57 7.96 1.38
C HIS A 15 0.49 6.90 1.69
N LEU A 16 1.72 7.31 2.04
CA LEU A 16 2.78 6.42 2.48
C LEU A 16 2.39 5.70 3.78
N LEU A 17 1.97 6.44 4.82
CA LEU A 17 1.50 5.87 6.08
C LEU A 17 0.24 5.02 5.90
N GLY A 18 -0.70 5.50 5.09
CA GLY A 18 -1.95 4.79 4.81
C GLY A 18 -1.72 3.46 4.10
N GLU A 19 -0.87 3.44 3.09
CA GLU A 19 -0.48 2.22 2.39
C GLU A 19 0.26 1.26 3.32
N HIS A 20 1.22 1.75 4.13
CA HIS A 20 1.96 0.93 5.10
C HIS A 20 1.04 0.22 6.10
N PHE A 21 0.05 0.94 6.65
CA PHE A 21 -0.95 0.34 7.53
C PHE A 21 -1.80 -0.71 6.81
N GLU A 22 -2.31 -0.39 5.61
CA GLU A 22 -3.13 -1.32 4.84
C GLU A 22 -2.35 -2.56 4.38
N LEU A 23 -1.06 -2.41 4.10
CA LEU A 23 -0.13 -3.51 3.80
C LEU A 23 -0.04 -4.48 4.95
N HIS A 24 0.14 -4.00 6.19
CA HIS A 24 0.14 -4.86 7.39
C HIS A 24 -1.20 -5.58 7.58
N VAL A 25 -2.31 -4.91 7.28
CA VAL A 25 -3.64 -5.56 7.30
C VAL A 25 -3.74 -6.67 6.25
N MET A 26 -3.22 -6.47 5.02
CA MET A 26 -3.18 -7.52 3.99
C MET A 26 -2.32 -8.69 4.41
N ALA A 27 -1.08 -8.41 4.83
CA ALA A 27 -0.09 -9.43 5.21
C ALA A 27 -0.64 -10.32 6.33
N ASN A 28 -1.21 -9.72 7.38
CA ASN A 28 -1.82 -10.47 8.48
C ASN A 28 -2.98 -11.36 8.04
N ALA A 29 -3.85 -10.87 7.13
CA ALA A 29 -4.95 -11.68 6.62
C ALA A 29 -4.45 -12.87 5.79
N LEU A 30 -3.41 -12.66 4.96
CA LEU A 30 -2.80 -13.69 4.12
C LEU A 30 -2.06 -14.74 4.96
N ILE A 31 -1.23 -14.32 5.92
CA ILE A 31 -0.49 -15.21 6.82
C ILE A 31 -1.45 -16.08 7.64
N ARG A 32 -2.55 -15.52 8.12
CA ARG A 32 -3.57 -16.27 8.86
C ARG A 32 -4.44 -17.17 7.97
N GLY A 33 -4.39 -17.00 6.65
CA GLY A 33 -5.28 -17.71 5.72
C GLY A 33 -6.76 -17.34 5.88
N GLY A 34 -7.10 -16.17 6.43
CA GLY A 34 -8.48 -15.83 6.78
C GLY A 34 -8.71 -14.46 7.40
N GLY A 35 -9.96 -14.18 7.77
CA GLY A 35 -10.38 -12.92 8.40
C GLY A 35 -11.04 -11.92 7.45
N LYS A 36 -11.50 -10.79 8.01
CA LYS A 36 -12.35 -9.79 7.33
C LYS A 36 -11.78 -9.32 5.98
N TRP A 37 -10.47 -9.14 5.91
CA TRP A 37 -9.80 -8.59 4.73
C TRP A 37 -9.23 -9.65 3.78
N PHE A 38 -9.31 -10.93 4.12
CA PHE A 38 -8.74 -12.02 3.32
C PHE A 38 -9.39 -12.19 1.95
N ASN A 39 -10.68 -11.86 1.85
CA ASN A 39 -11.45 -11.93 0.61
C ASN A 39 -11.57 -10.58 -0.11
N HIS A 40 -10.94 -9.53 0.40
CA HIS A 40 -10.94 -8.23 -0.26
C HIS A 40 -10.22 -8.35 -1.64
N PRO A 41 -10.75 -7.74 -2.73
CA PRO A 41 -10.16 -7.88 -4.07
C PRO A 41 -8.66 -7.56 -4.11
N ALA A 42 -8.24 -6.48 -3.45
CA ALA A 42 -6.82 -6.13 -3.36
C ALA A 42 -5.99 -7.22 -2.68
N THR A 43 -6.41 -7.73 -1.52
CA THR A 43 -5.72 -8.80 -0.78
C THR A 43 -5.60 -10.08 -1.61
N LYS A 44 -6.64 -10.42 -2.39
CA LYS A 44 -6.63 -11.61 -3.26
C LYS A 44 -5.50 -11.59 -4.29
N MET A 45 -5.14 -10.41 -4.81
CA MET A 45 -4.04 -10.27 -5.79
C MET A 45 -2.69 -10.76 -5.22
N PHE A 46 -2.50 -10.64 -3.91
CA PHE A 46 -1.27 -10.97 -3.19
C PHE A 46 -1.28 -12.38 -2.58
N ARG A 47 -2.30 -13.21 -2.82
CA ARG A 47 -2.27 -14.63 -2.42
C ARG A 47 -1.11 -15.33 -3.11
N GLY A 48 -0.29 -16.04 -2.32
CA GLY A 48 0.92 -16.69 -2.82
C GLY A 48 2.06 -15.71 -3.16
N LYS A 49 2.00 -14.45 -2.69
CA LYS A 49 2.94 -13.39 -3.05
C LYS A 49 3.37 -12.53 -1.87
N LEU A 50 3.53 -13.12 -0.68
CA LEU A 50 3.95 -12.38 0.52
C LEU A 50 5.31 -11.67 0.33
N GLY A 51 6.24 -12.23 -0.46
CA GLY A 51 7.52 -11.57 -0.77
C GLY A 51 7.37 -10.22 -1.48
N VAL A 52 6.30 -10.02 -2.26
CA VAL A 52 6.02 -8.73 -2.91
C VAL A 52 5.63 -7.68 -1.86
N LEU A 53 4.78 -8.05 -0.89
CA LEU A 53 4.40 -7.16 0.19
C LEU A 53 5.58 -6.84 1.10
N TYR A 54 6.46 -7.81 1.36
CA TYR A 54 7.68 -7.59 2.11
C TYR A 54 8.59 -6.55 1.43
N ARG A 55 8.90 -6.72 0.15
CA ARG A 55 9.74 -5.73 -0.56
C ARG A 55 9.11 -4.34 -0.59
N ARG A 56 7.79 -4.25 -0.78
CA ARG A 56 7.08 -2.97 -0.70
C ARG A 56 7.17 -2.35 0.69
N HIS A 57 7.06 -3.16 1.75
CA HIS A 57 7.26 -2.70 3.12
C HIS A 57 8.66 -2.11 3.32
N GLU A 58 9.71 -2.78 2.85
CA GLU A 58 11.09 -2.29 2.99
C GLU A 58 11.29 -0.95 2.26
N GLN A 59 10.74 -0.80 1.06
CA GLN A 59 10.74 0.48 0.33
C GLN A 59 10.04 1.58 1.15
N GLN A 60 8.88 1.28 1.73
CA GLN A 60 8.14 2.25 2.56
C GLN A 60 8.92 2.64 3.81
N VAL A 61 9.56 1.67 4.48
CA VAL A 61 10.38 1.95 5.68
C VAL A 61 11.59 2.80 5.33
N ALA A 62 12.29 2.49 4.24
CA ALA A 62 13.42 3.29 3.78
C ALA A 62 12.98 4.73 3.47
N GLU A 63 11.85 4.92 2.80
CA GLU A 63 11.33 6.24 2.49
C GLU A 63 10.85 7.00 3.74
N MET A 64 10.18 6.33 4.68
CA MET A 64 9.83 6.90 5.98
C MET A 64 11.08 7.37 6.74
N GLN A 65 12.13 6.55 6.78
CA GLN A 65 13.40 6.91 7.41
C GLN A 65 14.04 8.12 6.72
N ARG A 66 14.05 8.13 5.38
CA ARG A 66 14.59 9.25 4.58
C ARG A 66 13.86 10.57 4.87
N ARG A 67 12.56 10.52 5.11
CA ARG A 67 11.74 11.70 5.48
C ARG A 67 11.83 12.07 6.98
N GLY A 68 12.57 11.33 7.78
CA GLY A 68 12.78 11.62 9.21
C GLY A 68 11.66 11.12 10.12
N PHE A 69 10.85 10.14 9.69
CA PHE A 69 9.82 9.55 10.54
C PHE A 69 10.48 8.78 11.68
N THR A 70 10.24 9.22 12.91
CA THR A 70 10.70 8.52 14.11
C THR A 70 9.58 7.64 14.65
N GLY A 71 9.76 6.31 14.65
CA GLY A 71 8.82 5.41 15.34
C GLY A 71 8.15 4.31 14.51
N HIS A 72 8.68 3.97 13.34
CA HIS A 72 8.36 2.65 12.77
C HIS A 72 8.86 1.57 13.74
N LYS A 73 7.95 0.74 14.24
CA LYS A 73 8.21 -0.30 15.26
C LYS A 73 7.65 -1.68 14.87
N THR A 74 7.00 -1.76 13.71
CA THR A 74 6.27 -2.95 13.27
C THR A 74 6.99 -3.55 12.07
N PRO A 75 7.99 -4.43 12.28
CA PRO A 75 8.66 -5.10 11.19
C PRO A 75 7.69 -6.01 10.43
N PHE A 76 8.01 -6.30 9.18
CA PHE A 76 7.30 -7.33 8.44
C PHE A 76 7.67 -8.71 9.00
N PRO A 77 6.72 -9.65 9.19
CA PRO A 77 7.00 -10.99 9.70
C PRO A 77 7.61 -11.89 8.61
N VAL A 78 8.87 -11.63 8.26
CA VAL A 78 9.61 -12.29 7.17
C VAL A 78 9.67 -13.81 7.34
N GLU A 79 9.74 -14.28 8.58
CA GLU A 79 9.75 -15.71 8.92
C GLU A 79 8.45 -16.44 8.58
N LYS A 80 7.37 -15.71 8.29
CA LYS A 80 6.08 -16.26 7.86
C LYS A 80 5.93 -16.34 6.34
N ILE A 81 6.92 -15.88 5.58
CA ILE A 81 6.91 -15.94 4.12
C ILE A 81 7.32 -17.35 3.70
N PRO A 82 6.46 -18.12 2.99
CA PRO A 82 6.87 -19.40 2.44
C PRO A 82 8.02 -19.22 1.44
N LEU A 83 8.97 -20.16 1.40
CA LEU A 83 10.16 -20.06 0.55
C LEU A 83 9.82 -19.77 -0.93
N GLY A 84 8.78 -20.42 -1.46
CA GLY A 84 8.32 -20.21 -2.84
C GLY A 84 7.62 -18.86 -3.10
N GLU A 85 7.32 -18.08 -2.07
CA GLU A 85 6.70 -16.76 -2.20
C GLU A 85 7.69 -15.60 -2.07
N MET A 86 8.92 -15.84 -1.60
CA MET A 86 9.92 -14.79 -1.41
C MET A 86 10.24 -14.10 -2.74
N ASP A 87 10.48 -14.89 -3.79
CA ASP A 87 10.81 -14.41 -5.13
C ASP A 87 9.56 -14.21 -6.00
N ALA A 88 8.35 -14.32 -5.43
CA ALA A 88 7.13 -14.09 -6.17
C ALA A 88 7.10 -12.68 -6.77
N GLN A 89 6.48 -12.56 -7.94
CA GLN A 89 6.34 -11.29 -8.66
C GLN A 89 4.87 -11.02 -8.99
N ILE A 90 4.57 -9.75 -9.24
CA ILE A 90 3.33 -9.31 -9.87
C ILE A 90 3.73 -8.69 -11.18
N ASP A 91 3.02 -9.07 -12.24
CA ASP A 91 3.12 -8.39 -13.53
C ASP A 91 2.47 -7.01 -13.40
N ILE A 92 3.30 -6.00 -13.13
CA ILE A 92 2.90 -4.61 -13.01
C ILE A 92 3.16 -3.96 -14.36
N THR A 93 2.08 -3.63 -15.08
CA THR A 93 2.21 -3.01 -16.40
C THR A 93 2.39 -1.50 -16.30
N PRO A 94 2.99 -0.84 -17.31
CA PRO A 94 3.06 0.62 -17.37
C PRO A 94 1.69 1.30 -17.25
N GLU A 95 0.64 0.70 -17.82
CA GLU A 95 -0.72 1.22 -17.75
C GLU A 95 -1.28 1.20 -16.32
N MET A 96 -0.93 0.18 -15.52
CA MET A 96 -1.30 0.10 -14.11
C MET A 96 -0.61 1.22 -13.31
N ILE A 97 0.67 1.45 -13.57
CA ILE A 97 1.44 2.54 -12.92
C ILE A 97 0.84 3.90 -13.29
N GLU A 98 0.55 4.13 -14.57
CA GLU A 98 0.00 5.41 -15.02
C GLU A 98 -1.42 5.64 -14.50
N LYS A 99 -2.22 4.58 -14.39
CA LYS A 99 -3.51 4.67 -13.71
C LYS A 99 -3.32 5.02 -12.22
N ASP A 100 -2.38 4.40 -11.53
CA ASP A 100 -2.09 4.69 -10.13
C ASP A 100 -1.59 6.12 -9.93
N ARG A 101 -0.72 6.62 -10.81
CA ARG A 101 -0.23 8.01 -10.75
C ARG A 101 -1.35 9.02 -10.93
N ARG A 102 -2.27 8.80 -11.88
CA ARG A 102 -3.47 9.64 -12.06
C ARG A 102 -4.38 9.62 -10.82
N ASP A 103 -4.67 8.43 -10.30
CA ASP A 103 -5.47 8.27 -9.09
C ASP A 103 -4.82 8.96 -7.87
N LEU A 104 -3.49 8.88 -7.74
CA LEU A 104 -2.73 9.49 -6.66
C LEU A 104 -2.78 11.02 -6.76
N ALA A 105 -2.53 11.57 -7.94
CA ALA A 105 -2.59 13.02 -8.20
C ALA A 105 -3.97 13.61 -7.87
N GLU A 106 -5.07 12.93 -8.28
CA GLU A 106 -6.44 13.35 -7.91
C GLU A 106 -6.61 13.38 -6.38
N ARG A 107 -6.13 12.35 -5.68
CA ARG A 107 -6.28 12.26 -4.22
C ARG A 107 -5.41 13.25 -3.45
N GLN A 108 -4.18 13.50 -3.90
CA GLN A 108 -3.29 14.50 -3.32
C GLN A 108 -3.88 15.89 -3.45
N LYS A 109 -4.41 16.24 -4.65
CA LYS A 109 -5.13 17.49 -4.87
C LYS A 109 -6.30 17.66 -3.90
N LEU A 110 -7.16 16.65 -3.80
CA LEU A 110 -8.31 16.70 -2.89
C LEU A 110 -7.89 16.76 -1.42
N SER A 111 -6.81 16.07 -1.03
CA SER A 111 -6.30 16.13 0.34
C SER A 111 -5.76 17.52 0.69
N ALA A 112 -5.11 18.19 -0.26
CA ALA A 112 -4.64 19.57 -0.10
C ALA A 112 -5.81 20.57 -0.01
N GLU A 113 -6.84 20.38 -0.84
CA GLU A 113 -8.00 21.28 -0.91
C GLU A 113 -8.96 21.14 0.27
N PHE A 114 -9.16 19.92 0.79
CA PHE A 114 -10.20 19.62 1.79
C PHE A 114 -9.67 19.11 3.13
N GLY A 115 -8.37 19.27 3.41
CA GLY A 115 -7.79 19.17 4.75
C GLY A 115 -8.12 17.88 5.54
N GLY A 116 -8.16 16.73 4.88
CA GLY A 116 -8.38 15.44 5.58
C GLY A 116 -9.71 14.73 5.28
N ILE A 117 -10.67 15.39 4.63
CA ILE A 117 -11.97 14.77 4.27
C ILE A 117 -11.74 13.53 3.37
N SER A 118 -12.54 12.47 3.58
CA SER A 118 -12.53 11.26 2.74
C SER A 118 -12.69 11.62 1.25
N TRP A 119 -11.86 11.06 0.38
CA TRP A 119 -11.94 11.25 -1.08
C TRP A 119 -13.36 11.04 -1.64
N ARG A 120 -14.12 10.07 -1.12
CA ARG A 120 -15.51 9.83 -1.55
C ARG A 120 -16.44 10.99 -1.20
N LYS A 121 -16.18 11.68 -0.10
CA LYS A 121 -16.95 12.84 0.35
C LYS A 121 -16.50 14.09 -0.40
N ALA A 122 -15.20 14.28 -0.60
CA ALA A 122 -14.66 15.37 -1.42
C ALA A 122 -15.20 15.32 -2.85
N LYS A 123 -15.19 14.12 -3.48
CA LYS A 123 -15.72 13.92 -4.84
C LYS A 123 -17.22 14.23 -5.00
N LYS A 124 -18.01 14.09 -3.93
CA LYS A 124 -19.43 14.47 -3.90
C LYS A 124 -19.65 15.98 -3.72
N MET A 125 -18.63 16.72 -3.28
CA MET A 125 -18.71 18.16 -3.05
C MET A 125 -18.20 18.95 -4.27
N THR A 126 -17.41 18.31 -5.13
CA THR A 126 -16.84 18.87 -6.36
C THR A 126 -17.61 18.49 -7.63
N GLY A 127 -18.80 17.90 -7.51
CA GLY A 127 -19.66 17.48 -8.62
C GLY A 127 -21.11 17.84 -8.34
#